data_AF-A0A7X2MF22-F1
#
_entry.id   AF-A0A7X2MF22-F1
#
_cell.length_a   1.000
_cell.length_b   1.000
_cell.length_c   1.000
_cell.angle_alpha   90.00
_cell.angle_beta   90.00
_cell.angle_gamma   90.00
#
_symmetry.space_group_name_H-M   'P 1'
#
loop_
_entity.id
_entity.type
_entity.pdbx_description
1 polymer ?
#
loop_
_entity_poly.entity_id
_entity_poly.type
_entity_poly.pdbx_seq_one_letter_code
_entity_poly.pdbx_strand_id
1 'polypeptide(L)'
;MTNKKDAPIGVFDSGMGGISVLRELVKIMPNEDYIFFGDSANAPYGIKTVEEVQKLSFEKVEHLLSYNCKAIVVACNTATSAAIKELRAAYPDLIIVGLEPALKPAVEHKKDSKVGVMATPLTLKEKKFND
;
A
#
# COMPACT_ATOMS: atom_id res chain seq x y z
N MET A 1 -24.36 -13.12 -11.66
CA MET A 1 -23.96 -12.56 -10.36
C MET A 1 -22.54 -13.03 -10.12
N THR A 2 -21.55 -12.14 -10.26
CA THR A 2 -20.14 -12.48 -9.96
C THR A 2 -20.03 -12.80 -8.48
N ASN A 3 -19.56 -14.00 -8.16
CA ASN A 3 -19.27 -14.39 -6.79
C ASN A 3 -18.21 -13.43 -6.23
N LYS A 4 -18.38 -12.90 -5.01
CA LYS A 4 -17.40 -11.99 -4.38
C LYS A 4 -15.98 -12.59 -4.36
N LYS A 5 -15.88 -13.93 -4.39
CA LYS A 5 -14.60 -14.65 -4.49
C LYS A 5 -13.87 -14.44 -5.82
N ASP A 6 -14.58 -14.20 -6.92
CA ASP A 6 -14.01 -14.09 -8.26
C ASP A 6 -13.77 -12.62 -8.65
N ALA A 7 -14.04 -11.67 -7.76
CA ALA A 7 -13.81 -10.26 -8.01
C ALA A 7 -12.31 -9.91 -7.86
N PRO A 8 -11.81 -8.88 -8.55
CA PRO A 8 -10.37 -8.60 -8.60
C PRO A 8 -9.81 -8.06 -7.29
N ILE A 9 -8.49 -8.16 -7.13
CA ILE A 9 -7.72 -7.46 -6.09
C ILE A 9 -7.25 -6.13 -6.66
N GLY A 10 -7.64 -5.03 -6.02
CA GLY A 10 -7.16 -3.70 -6.36
C GLY A 10 -5.77 -3.48 -5.77
N VAL A 11 -4.85 -2.94 -6.56
CA VAL A 11 -3.48 -2.60 -6.12
C VAL A 11 -3.22 -1.16 -6.51
N PHE A 12 -2.88 -0.28 -5.56
CA PHE A 12 -2.50 1.09 -5.91
C PHE A 12 -1.13 1.50 -5.38
N ASP A 13 -0.48 2.37 -6.14
CA ASP A 13 0.76 3.04 -5.77
C ASP A 13 0.69 4.53 -6.15
N SER A 14 1.54 5.36 -5.55
CA SER A 14 1.68 6.78 -5.92
C SER A 14 2.28 6.98 -7.33
N GLY A 15 2.82 5.93 -7.94
CA GLY A 15 3.38 5.95 -9.28
C GLY A 15 3.47 4.53 -9.84
N MET A 16 4.63 4.18 -10.41
CA MET A 16 4.86 2.88 -11.05
C MET A 16 5.67 1.90 -10.20
N GLY A 17 6.15 2.31 -9.01
CA GLY A 17 6.98 1.46 -8.14
C GLY A 17 6.25 0.23 -7.63
N GLY A 18 4.93 0.35 -7.43
CA GLY A 18 4.04 -0.73 -7.02
C GLY A 18 3.91 -1.89 -8.01
N ILE A 19 4.40 -1.75 -9.25
CA ILE A 19 4.44 -2.88 -10.21
C ILE A 19 5.34 -4.00 -9.68
N SER A 20 6.38 -3.68 -8.91
CA SER A 20 7.22 -4.69 -8.25
C SER A 20 6.42 -5.55 -7.27
N VAL A 21 5.53 -4.93 -6.48
CA VAL A 21 4.62 -5.63 -5.56
C VAL A 21 3.60 -6.45 -6.34
N LEU A 22 2.98 -5.87 -7.38
CA LEU A 22 2.04 -6.59 -8.24
C LEU A 22 2.67 -7.83 -8.88
N ARG A 23 3.92 -7.72 -9.36
CA ARG A 23 4.65 -8.85 -9.94
C ARG A 23 4.80 -10.00 -8.96
N GLU A 24 5.14 -9.72 -7.70
CA GLU A 24 5.22 -10.78 -6.69
C GLU A 24 3.84 -11.33 -6.32
N LEU A 25 2.80 -10.49 -6.26
CA LEU A 25 1.40 -10.94 -6.04
C LEU A 25 0.97 -11.94 -7.12
N VAL A 26 1.13 -11.60 -8.40
CA VAL A 26 0.81 -12.49 -9.53
C VAL A 26 1.59 -13.80 -9.46
N LYS A 27 2.84 -13.76 -9.00
CA LYS A 27 3.66 -14.97 -8.85
C LYS A 27 3.14 -15.90 -7.75
N ILE A 28 2.71 -15.36 -6.61
CA ILE A 28 2.25 -16.17 -5.45
C ILE A 28 0.77 -16.56 -5.55
N MET A 29 -0.03 -15.77 -6.25
CA MET A 29 -1.48 -15.96 -6.43
C MET A 29 -1.84 -15.82 -7.93
N PRO A 30 -1.35 -16.73 -8.79
CA PRO A 30 -1.48 -16.60 -10.25
C PRO A 30 -2.91 -16.74 -10.78
N ASN A 31 -3.85 -17.20 -9.95
CA ASN A 31 -5.25 -17.40 -10.31
C ASN A 31 -6.15 -16.24 -9.89
N GLU A 32 -5.57 -15.15 -9.38
CA GLU A 32 -6.29 -13.94 -9.00
C GLU A 32 -6.26 -12.91 -10.13
N ASP A 33 -7.38 -12.20 -10.30
CA ASP A 33 -7.44 -11.03 -11.17
C ASP A 33 -7.00 -9.78 -10.41
N TYR A 34 -6.29 -8.88 -11.10
CA TYR A 34 -5.75 -7.67 -10.49
C TYR A 34 -6.14 -6.41 -11.27
N ILE A 35 -6.44 -5.35 -10.54
CA ILE A 35 -6.56 -3.99 -11.10
C ILE A 35 -5.48 -3.13 -10.47
N PHE A 36 -4.53 -2.67 -11.28
CA PHE A 36 -3.46 -1.78 -10.82
C PHE A 36 -3.78 -0.32 -11.13
N PHE A 37 -3.63 0.55 -10.13
CA PHE A 37 -3.76 1.99 -10.26
C PHE A 37 -2.49 2.70 -9.80
N GLY A 38 -1.75 3.32 -10.73
CA GLY A 38 -0.59 4.16 -10.41
C GLY A 38 -0.94 5.64 -10.49
N ASP A 39 -0.89 6.36 -9.36
CA ASP A 39 -1.29 7.77 -9.28
C ASP A 39 -0.19 8.76 -9.72
N SER A 40 0.39 8.51 -10.89
CA SER A 40 1.53 9.29 -11.40
C SER A 40 1.22 10.79 -11.52
N ALA A 41 -0.05 11.17 -11.68
CA ALA A 41 -0.50 12.57 -11.74
C ALA A 41 -0.28 13.34 -10.43
N ASN A 42 -0.29 12.65 -9.28
CA ASN A 42 -0.04 13.26 -7.97
C ASN A 42 1.30 12.82 -7.36
N ALA A 43 2.14 12.13 -8.12
CA ALA A 43 3.48 11.76 -7.67
C ALA A 43 4.39 12.99 -7.47
N PRO A 44 5.40 12.92 -6.59
CA PRO A 44 5.62 11.88 -5.57
C PRO A 44 4.84 12.19 -4.28
N TYR A 45 4.32 11.16 -3.62
CA TYR A 45 3.64 11.35 -2.32
C TYR A 45 4.62 11.73 -1.20
N GLY A 46 5.90 11.36 -1.31
CA GLY A 46 6.89 11.55 -0.25
C GLY A 46 7.19 12.99 0.15
N ILE A 47 6.75 13.98 -0.62
CA ILE A 47 6.92 15.43 -0.35
C ILE A 47 5.61 16.12 0.09
N LYS A 48 4.50 15.40 0.12
CA LYS A 48 3.18 15.92 0.49
C LYS A 48 2.97 15.88 2.00
N THR A 49 1.92 16.55 2.48
CA THR A 49 1.50 16.40 3.88
C THR A 49 0.80 15.06 4.12
N VAL A 50 0.69 14.66 5.39
CA VAL A 50 -0.03 13.43 5.77
C VAL A 50 -1.49 13.52 5.33
N GLU A 51 -2.13 14.66 5.54
CA GLU A 51 -3.54 14.90 5.21
C GLU A 51 -3.78 14.81 3.70
N GLU A 52 -2.87 15.36 2.89
CA GLU A 52 -2.93 15.25 1.43
C GLU A 52 -2.80 13.79 0.97
N VAL A 53 -1.83 13.05 1.53
CA VAL A 53 -1.63 11.63 1.19
C VAL A 53 -2.82 10.78 1.62
N GLN A 54 -3.40 11.05 2.80
CA GLN A 54 -4.61 10.40 3.27
C GLN A 54 -5.76 10.64 2.30
N LYS A 55 -6.07 11.90 1.98
CA LYS A 55 -7.13 12.26 1.03
C LYS A 55 -6.97 11.52 -0.31
N LEU A 56 -5.78 11.59 -0.90
CA LEU A 56 -5.50 10.91 -2.17
C LEU A 56 -5.66 9.39 -2.05
N SER A 57 -5.22 8.80 -0.93
CA SER A 57 -5.35 7.36 -0.69
C SER A 57 -6.81 6.92 -0.61
N PHE A 58 -7.66 7.68 0.09
CA PHE A 58 -9.10 7.45 0.13
C PHE A 58 -9.74 7.52 -1.26
N GLU A 59 -9.41 8.55 -2.05
CA GLU A 59 -9.88 8.68 -3.44
C GLU A 59 -9.50 7.46 -4.30
N LYS A 60 -8.30 6.89 -4.10
CA LYS A 60 -7.85 5.71 -4.88
C LYS A 60 -8.51 4.42 -4.43
N VAL A 61 -8.76 4.27 -3.13
CA VAL A 61 -9.53 3.14 -2.60
C VAL A 61 -10.95 3.18 -3.16
N GLU A 62 -11.63 4.32 -3.11
CA GLU A 62 -12.97 4.48 -3.69
C GLU A 62 -13.00 4.21 -5.20
N HIS A 63 -11.99 4.69 -5.93
CA HIS A 63 -11.87 4.40 -7.35
C HIS A 63 -11.75 2.90 -7.64
N LEU A 64 -10.91 2.17 -6.90
CA LEU A 64 -10.78 0.71 -7.04
C LEU A 64 -12.05 -0.04 -6.60
N LEU A 65 -12.75 0.44 -5.58
CA LEU A 65 -14.03 -0.11 -5.15
C LEU A 65 -15.12 0.04 -6.23
N SER A 66 -15.07 1.10 -7.04
CA SER A 66 -15.98 1.26 -8.18
C SER A 66 -15.84 0.16 -9.25
N TYR A 67 -14.69 -0.53 -9.29
CA TYR A 67 -14.46 -1.72 -10.11
C TYR A 67 -14.81 -3.04 -9.41
N ASN A 68 -15.51 -2.97 -8.27
CA ASN A 68 -15.92 -4.11 -7.44
C ASN A 68 -14.75 -4.94 -6.89
N CYS A 69 -13.60 -4.32 -6.57
CA CYS A 69 -12.48 -5.05 -5.98
C CYS A 69 -12.87 -5.70 -4.64
N LYS A 70 -12.53 -6.98 -4.43
CA LYS A 70 -12.80 -7.69 -3.16
C LYS A 70 -11.83 -7.35 -2.04
N ALA A 71 -10.64 -6.87 -2.40
CA ALA A 71 -9.56 -6.49 -1.49
C ALA A 71 -8.72 -5.38 -2.13
N ILE A 72 -8.03 -4.60 -1.29
CA ILE A 72 -7.16 -3.51 -1.73
C ILE A 72 -5.76 -3.69 -1.13
N VAL A 73 -4.74 -3.56 -1.98
CA VAL A 73 -3.34 -3.53 -1.63
C VAL A 73 -2.80 -2.11 -1.84
N VAL A 74 -2.34 -1.49 -0.76
CA VAL A 74 -1.60 -0.22 -0.77
C VAL A 74 -0.13 -0.52 -0.98
N ALA A 75 0.32 -0.52 -2.25
CA ALA A 75 1.68 -0.84 -2.65
C ALA A 75 2.67 0.34 -2.50
N CYS A 76 2.20 1.51 -2.07
CA CYS A 76 3.05 2.64 -1.74
C CYS A 76 3.44 2.63 -0.27
N ASN A 77 4.74 2.63 0.05
CA ASN A 77 5.22 2.77 1.44
C ASN A 77 4.75 4.09 2.07
N THR A 78 4.80 5.19 1.32
CA THR A 78 4.37 6.50 1.82
C THR A 78 2.87 6.53 2.11
N ALA A 79 2.03 6.03 1.20
CA ALA A 79 0.59 5.94 1.46
C ALA A 79 0.27 4.97 2.60
N THR A 80 0.99 3.85 2.69
CA THR A 80 0.81 2.90 3.79
C THR A 80 1.11 3.56 5.13
N SER A 81 2.25 4.25 5.26
CA SER A 81 2.61 4.87 6.53
C SER A 81 1.63 5.98 6.92
N ALA A 82 1.14 6.77 5.96
CA ALA A 82 0.29 7.92 6.23
C ALA A 82 -1.21 7.58 6.41
N ALA A 83 -1.74 6.52 5.77
CA ALA A 83 -3.18 6.35 5.63
C ALA A 83 -3.74 4.96 5.97
N ILE A 84 -2.89 3.93 6.20
CA ILE A 84 -3.41 2.54 6.31
C ILE A 84 -4.33 2.33 7.52
N LYS A 85 -4.12 3.07 8.62
CA LYS A 85 -4.93 2.93 9.83
C LYS A 85 -6.31 3.53 9.61
N GLU A 86 -6.36 4.71 9.04
CA GLU A 86 -7.55 5.49 8.74
C GLU A 86 -8.41 4.76 7.70
N LEU A 87 -7.78 4.22 6.65
CA LEU A 87 -8.46 3.39 5.65
C LEU A 87 -9.13 2.16 6.28
N ARG A 88 -8.40 1.41 7.13
CA ARG A 88 -8.97 0.23 7.81
C ARG A 88 -10.10 0.59 8.78
N ALA A 89 -10.03 1.75 9.43
CA ALA A 89 -11.10 2.23 10.30
C ALA A 89 -12.36 2.63 9.51
N ALA A 90 -12.19 3.22 8.33
CA ALA A 90 -13.31 3.65 7.47
C ALA A 90 -13.98 2.47 6.74
N TYR A 91 -13.23 1.42 6.40
CA TYR A 91 -13.74 0.24 5.69
C TYR A 91 -13.49 -1.06 6.47
N PRO A 92 -14.16 -1.28 7.61
CA PRO A 92 -13.88 -2.42 8.50
C PRO A 92 -14.16 -3.78 7.86
N ASP A 93 -15.08 -3.85 6.90
CA ASP A 93 -15.46 -5.08 6.20
C ASP A 93 -14.63 -5.34 4.92
N LEU A 94 -13.74 -4.42 4.55
CA LEU A 94 -12.87 -4.51 3.38
C LEU A 94 -11.48 -5.02 3.79
N ILE A 95 -10.96 -5.99 3.04
CA ILE A 95 -9.59 -6.45 3.23
C ILE A 95 -8.64 -5.38 2.65
N ILE A 96 -7.97 -4.63 3.54
CA ILE A 96 -6.96 -3.64 3.15
C ILE A 96 -5.58 -4.05 3.67
N VAL A 97 -4.67 -4.32 2.74
CA VAL A 97 -3.28 -4.71 3.00
C VAL A 97 -2.37 -3.54 2.66
N GLY A 98 -1.51 -3.13 3.59
CA GLY A 98 -0.44 -2.18 3.33
C GLY A 98 0.92 -2.86 3.38
N LEU A 99 1.96 -2.18 2.89
CA LEU A 99 3.32 -2.66 3.03
C LEU A 99 3.83 -2.58 4.47
N GLU A 100 4.51 -3.63 4.89
CA GLU A 100 5.29 -3.61 6.13
C GLU A 100 6.67 -3.02 5.85
N PRO A 101 7.22 -2.15 6.72
CA PRO A 101 8.58 -1.65 6.57
C PRO A 101 9.59 -2.79 6.43
N ALA A 102 10.50 -2.67 5.47
CA ALA A 102 11.61 -3.63 5.29
C ALA A 102 12.56 -3.70 6.51
N LEU A 103 12.43 -2.77 7.45
CA LEU A 103 13.17 -2.78 8.72
C LEU A 103 12.87 -4.03 9.54
N LYS A 104 11.59 -4.43 9.66
CA LYS A 104 11.19 -5.58 10.48
C LYS A 104 11.91 -6.89 10.08
N PRO A 105 11.86 -7.34 8.81
CA PRO A 105 12.60 -8.53 8.42
C PRO A 105 14.12 -8.35 8.54
N ALA A 106 14.64 -7.13 8.35
CA ALA A 106 16.08 -6.87 8.49
C ALA A 106 16.57 -7.08 9.93
N VAL A 107 15.81 -6.62 10.93
CA VAL A 107 16.16 -6.80 12.36
C VAL A 107 15.91 -8.24 12.84
N GLU A 108 14.89 -8.92 12.31
CA GLU A 108 14.58 -10.31 12.65
C GLU A 108 15.62 -11.29 12.08
N HIS A 109 16.30 -10.92 10.98
CA HIS A 109 17.27 -11.80 10.33
C HIS A 109 18.55 -12.03 11.14
N LYS A 110 19.02 -11.03 11.91
CA LYS A 110 20.25 -11.16 12.70
C LYS A 110 20.21 -10.29 13.95
N LYS A 111 20.36 -10.94 15.11
CA LYS A 111 20.54 -10.27 16.40
C LYS A 111 21.74 -9.31 16.35
N ASP A 112 21.56 -8.09 16.85
CA ASP A 112 22.56 -7.02 16.91
C ASP A 112 23.06 -6.51 15.53
N SER A 113 22.23 -6.63 14.48
CA SER A 113 22.54 -6.06 13.16
C SER A 113 22.46 -4.54 13.13
N LYS A 114 23.40 -3.90 12.40
CA LYS A 114 23.27 -2.49 11.99
C LYS A 114 22.56 -2.43 10.63
N VAL A 115 21.39 -1.80 10.57
CA VAL A 115 20.57 -1.70 9.35
C VAL A 115 20.57 -0.25 8.85
N GLY A 116 20.91 -0.04 7.58
CA GLY A 116 20.74 1.25 6.90
C GLY A 116 19.38 1.31 6.23
N VAL A 117 18.60 2.36 6.49
CA VAL A 117 17.28 2.58 5.87
C VAL A 117 17.35 3.83 4.99
N MET A 118 16.97 3.67 3.71
CA MET A 118 16.79 4.78 2.78
C MET A 118 15.32 4.84 2.39
N ALA A 119 14.64 5.91 2.76
CA ALA A 119 13.22 6.10 2.51
C ALA A 119 12.90 7.58 2.29
N THR A 120 11.70 7.88 1.78
CA THR A 120 11.28 9.27 1.57
C THR A 120 11.12 10.02 2.89
N PRO A 121 11.27 11.36 2.92
CA PRO A 121 11.18 12.14 4.16
C PRO A 121 9.88 11.91 4.93
N LEU A 122 8.74 11.79 4.24
CA LEU A 122 7.46 11.51 4.91
C LEU A 122 7.45 10.11 5.54
N THR A 123 8.00 9.11 4.86
CA THR A 123 8.10 7.73 5.41
C THR A 123 8.92 7.69 6.69
N LEU A 124 10.03 8.43 6.78
CA LEU A 124 10.91 8.44 7.96
C LEU A 124 10.34 9.22 9.15
N LYS A 125 9.40 10.14 8.94
CA LYS A 125 8.77 10.91 10.02
C LYS A 125 7.74 10.10 10.81
N GLU A 126 7.30 8.97 10.28
CA GLU A 126 6.25 8.14 10.87
C GLU A 126 6.75 7.26 12.01
N LYS A 127 5.90 7.06 13.03
CA LYS A 127 6.26 6.34 14.27
C LYS A 127 6.84 4.93 14.03
N LYS A 128 6.40 4.25 12.97
CA LYS A 128 6.83 2.89 12.60
C LYS A 128 8.35 2.74 12.34
N PHE A 129 9.10 3.83 12.22
CA PHE A 129 10.56 3.81 12.06
C PHE A 129 11.33 4.33 13.30
N ASN A 130 10.61 4.85 14.30
CA ASN A 130 11.20 5.42 15.52
C ASN A 130 10.93 4.58 16.78
N ASP A 131 10.06 3.57 16.69
CA ASP A 131 9.70 2.60 17.74
C ASP A 131 10.11 1.18 17.32
#